data_AF-A0A522JUN7-F1
#
_entry.id   AF-A0A522JUN7-F1
#
_cell.length_a   1.000
_cell.length_b   1.000
_cell.length_c   1.000
_cell.angle_alpha   90.00
_cell.angle_beta   90.00
_cell.angle_gamma   90.00
#
_symmetry.space_group_name_H-M   'P 1'
#
loop_
_entity.id
_entity.type
_entity.pdbx_description
1 polymer ?
#
loop_
_entity_poly.entity_id
_entity_poly.type
_entity_poly.pdbx_seq_one_letter_code
_entity_poly.pdbx_strand_id
1 'polypeptide(L)'
;MKAVWQLWLQPCRQTTLIAVLVQLMWLGGAVALGLMPAMGNAAASGAAILFGGGTWLWFMMIGQCLRGLCRPESFLLPDFRRHLAWAGALELAQWVLLPTLAAAVLGAPHVWLAGTLILLLAAIGLASGTERYINLMIWGVFVLAGWKPGLASQIARAAAASPLTIPLLLLVAVLLVRLTLRSMLRIEDREADVSPLSNTQLGRSRMRPVDGRPARRGKLTKVITAWFDGTSQRAMESALARYRQRPSWRLRAVLVRRLLLPHDNPQAIALRLLLVAVIVSFYVIAVMHRQRFNAEIVGAYAILLCLSRFPQLGRGMRRMQPNLADLYLTLAPQTRADYQKTLIDALLILVPISVLSALAYTALGVVLVHATEPARMLVDAAIVAAPASLVALAVHLIGPEGTLGRSLVDIVVTLGAMAVYWGGYWLLGTLGLALGGLVLVIVTMSFGLTVWVAAQREYQRRPPCFDAPLT
;
A
#
# COMPACT_ATOMS: atom_id res chain seq x y z
N MET A 1 -20.48 30.78 0.41
CA MET A 1 -20.34 30.19 1.77
C MET A 1 -20.67 28.70 1.82
N LYS A 2 -21.80 28.21 1.28
CA LYS A 2 -22.15 26.77 1.28
C LYS A 2 -21.08 25.85 0.67
N ALA A 3 -20.47 26.25 -0.46
CA ALA A 3 -19.42 25.44 -1.11
C ALA A 3 -18.12 25.34 -0.28
N VAL A 4 -17.67 26.44 0.34
CA VAL A 4 -16.47 26.44 1.21
C VAL A 4 -16.68 25.54 2.43
N TRP A 5 -17.88 25.60 3.03
CA TRP A 5 -18.25 24.73 4.16
C TRP A 5 -18.26 23.25 3.79
N GLN A 6 -18.77 22.92 2.59
CA GLN A 6 -18.76 21.54 2.10
C GLN A 6 -17.35 21.04 1.78
N LEU A 7 -16.45 21.92 1.31
CA LEU A 7 -15.03 21.60 1.10
C LEU A 7 -14.30 21.35 2.42
N TRP A 8 -14.54 22.20 3.42
CA TRP A 8 -13.96 22.06 4.77
C TRP A 8 -14.41 20.77 5.47
N LEU A 9 -15.68 20.38 5.32
CA LEU A 9 -16.22 19.14 5.91
C LEU A 9 -15.87 17.85 5.15
N GLN A 10 -15.18 17.93 4.00
CA GLN A 10 -14.93 16.74 3.18
C GLN A 10 -14.20 15.60 3.91
N PRO A 11 -13.11 15.84 4.68
CA PRO A 11 -12.43 14.77 5.40
C PRO A 11 -13.37 14.02 6.36
N CYS A 12 -14.28 14.75 7.01
CA CYS A 12 -15.29 14.19 7.90
C CYS A 12 -16.38 13.40 7.17
N ARG A 13 -16.70 13.75 5.91
CA ARG A 13 -17.70 13.05 5.11
C ARG A 13 -17.18 11.76 4.48
N GLN A 14 -15.91 11.74 4.07
CA GLN A 14 -15.32 10.57 3.40
C GLN A 14 -14.84 9.51 4.40
N THR A 15 -14.36 9.92 5.57
CA THR A 15 -13.74 9.04 6.57
C THR A 15 -14.05 9.49 7.99
N THR A 16 -15.33 9.46 8.37
CA THR A 16 -15.85 10.02 9.63
C THR A 16 -15.10 9.51 10.87
N LEU A 17 -14.88 8.19 10.96
CA LEU A 17 -14.24 7.57 12.13
C LEU A 17 -12.76 7.99 12.25
N ILE A 18 -12.03 8.03 11.13
CA ILE A 18 -10.62 8.45 11.12
C ILE A 18 -10.52 9.95 11.43
N ALA A 19 -11.40 10.78 10.87
CA ALA A 19 -11.44 12.21 11.13
C ALA A 19 -11.66 12.51 12.62
N VAL A 20 -12.58 11.80 13.28
CA VAL A 20 -12.82 11.92 14.73
C VAL A 20 -11.59 11.51 15.52
N LEU A 21 -10.98 10.35 15.21
CA LEU A 21 -9.77 9.90 15.90
C LEU A 21 -8.61 10.90 15.76
N VAL A 22 -8.41 11.47 14.58
CA VAL A 22 -7.36 12.47 14.32
C VAL A 22 -7.61 13.76 15.09
N GLN A 23 -8.86 14.24 15.16
CA GLN A 23 -9.21 15.41 15.96
C GLN A 23 -9.05 15.16 17.45
N LEU A 24 -9.43 13.98 17.95
CA LEU A 24 -9.20 13.59 19.34
C LEU A 24 -7.70 13.52 19.66
N MET A 25 -6.90 12.99 18.73
CA MET A 25 -5.44 12.93 18.88
C MET A 25 -4.81 14.33 18.95
N TRP A 26 -5.27 15.26 18.11
CA TRP A 26 -4.82 16.65 18.10
C TRP A 26 -5.26 17.41 19.35
N LEU A 27 -6.54 17.32 19.74
CA LEU A 27 -7.07 17.95 20.96
C LEU A 27 -6.41 17.39 22.22
N GLY A 28 -6.29 16.06 22.31
CA GLY A 28 -5.62 15.39 23.43
C GLY A 28 -4.15 15.79 23.54
N GLY A 29 -3.44 15.90 22.41
CA GLY A 29 -2.07 16.41 22.36
C GLY A 29 -1.98 17.88 22.80
N ALA A 30 -2.89 18.74 22.35
CA ALA A 30 -2.93 20.16 22.71
C ALA A 30 -3.19 20.38 24.21
N VAL A 31 -4.15 19.65 24.79
CA VAL A 31 -4.47 19.70 26.23
C VAL A 31 -3.30 19.18 27.05
N ALA A 32 -2.70 18.05 26.66
CA ALA A 32 -1.53 17.49 27.34
C ALA A 32 -0.30 18.42 27.27
N LEU A 33 -0.10 19.13 26.16
CA LEU A 33 0.93 20.16 26.04
C LEU A 33 0.62 21.39 26.92
N GLY A 34 -0.65 21.77 27.10
CA GLY A 34 -1.05 22.81 28.04
C GLY A 34 -0.83 22.43 29.51
N LEU A 35 -0.95 21.13 29.84
CA LEU A 35 -0.72 20.56 31.17
C LEU A 35 0.74 20.14 31.42
N MET A 36 1.66 20.43 30.49
CA MET A 36 3.10 20.09 30.60
C MET A 36 3.73 20.40 31.96
N PRO A 37 3.46 21.56 32.59
CA PRO A 37 4.07 21.92 33.88
C PRO A 37 3.79 20.89 34.99
N ALA A 38 2.71 20.10 34.88
CA ALA A 38 2.28 19.12 35.86
C ALA A 38 2.67 17.66 35.51
N MET A 39 2.97 17.34 34.24
CA MET A 39 3.11 15.95 33.76
C MET A 39 4.55 15.51 33.42
N GLY A 40 5.52 16.43 33.45
CA GLY A 40 6.94 16.13 33.22
C GLY A 40 7.33 15.89 31.75
N ASN A 41 8.65 15.80 31.49
CA ASN A 41 9.22 15.83 30.13
C ASN A 41 8.90 14.61 29.24
N ALA A 42 8.63 13.43 29.84
CA ALA A 42 8.25 12.23 29.07
C ALA A 42 6.81 12.31 28.55
N ALA A 43 5.90 12.95 29.30
CA ALA A 43 4.54 13.23 28.85
C ALA A 43 4.53 14.29 27.73
N ALA A 44 5.46 15.25 27.77
CA ALA A 44 5.61 16.28 26.75
C ALA A 44 5.98 15.74 25.37
N SER A 45 6.88 14.74 25.30
CA SER A 45 7.26 14.12 24.03
C SER A 45 6.11 13.32 23.43
N GLY A 46 5.37 12.57 24.26
CA GLY A 46 4.14 11.90 23.85
C GLY A 46 3.07 12.87 23.35
N ALA A 47 2.85 13.97 24.06
CA ALA A 47 1.88 15.00 23.69
C ALA A 47 2.26 15.72 22.38
N ALA A 48 3.55 15.99 22.16
CA ALA A 48 4.06 16.55 20.91
C ALA A 48 3.88 15.59 19.72
N ILE A 49 4.07 14.28 19.93
CA ILE A 49 3.83 13.26 18.90
C ILE A 49 2.34 13.19 18.55
N LEU A 50 1.44 13.21 19.55
CA LEU A 50 0.00 13.18 19.31
C LEU A 50 -0.47 14.44 18.56
N PHE A 51 -0.02 15.62 18.99
CA PHE A 51 -0.37 16.89 18.36
C PHE A 51 0.19 17.03 16.94
N GLY A 52 1.49 16.76 16.76
CA GLY A 52 2.17 16.81 15.46
C GLY A 52 1.67 15.72 14.51
N GLY A 53 1.47 14.50 15.01
CA GLY A 53 0.88 13.39 14.27
C GLY A 53 -0.56 13.68 13.83
N GLY A 54 -1.36 14.33 14.69
CA GLY A 54 -2.74 14.71 14.37
C GLY A 54 -2.78 15.72 13.23
N THR A 55 -1.94 16.74 13.31
CA THR A 55 -1.75 17.72 12.23
C THR A 55 -1.29 17.03 10.94
N TRP A 56 -0.29 16.16 11.02
CA TRP A 56 0.23 15.44 9.85
C TRP A 56 -0.85 14.57 9.17
N LEU A 57 -1.59 13.78 9.95
CA LEU A 57 -2.65 12.91 9.44
C LEU A 57 -3.84 13.70 8.87
N TRP A 58 -4.23 14.81 9.50
CA TRP A 58 -5.31 15.66 9.00
C TRP A 58 -5.00 16.22 7.61
N PHE A 59 -3.82 16.81 7.44
CA PHE A 59 -3.40 17.34 6.14
C PHE A 59 -3.14 16.23 5.11
N MET A 60 -2.77 15.02 5.54
CA MET A 60 -2.73 13.84 4.66
C MET A 60 -4.12 13.48 4.14
N MET A 61 -5.16 13.52 4.98
CA MET A 61 -6.56 13.32 4.57
C MET A 61 -7.03 14.42 3.62
N ILE A 62 -6.71 15.69 3.90
CA ILE A 62 -6.99 16.81 2.99
C ILE A 62 -6.33 16.56 1.63
N GLY A 63 -5.06 16.18 1.60
CA GLY A 63 -4.33 15.89 0.35
C GLY A 63 -4.99 14.78 -0.48
N GLN A 64 -5.52 13.75 0.18
CA GLN A 64 -6.29 12.69 -0.47
C GLN A 64 -7.63 13.19 -1.01
N CYS A 65 -8.38 14.00 -0.24
CA CYS A 65 -9.65 14.59 -0.67
C CYS A 65 -9.46 15.54 -1.88
N LEU A 66 -8.44 16.40 -1.82
CA LEU A 66 -8.11 17.36 -2.89
C LEU A 66 -7.72 16.67 -4.19
N ARG A 67 -7.05 15.52 -4.10
CA ARG A 67 -6.75 14.69 -5.27
C ARG A 67 -8.03 14.22 -5.97
N GLY A 68 -9.08 13.94 -5.22
CA GLY A 68 -10.38 13.57 -5.77
C GLY A 68 -11.14 14.74 -6.38
N LEU A 69 -11.06 15.90 -5.72
CA LEU A 69 -11.76 17.12 -6.09
C LEU A 69 -11.19 17.85 -7.30
N CYS A 70 -9.87 17.96 -7.43
CA CYS A 70 -9.23 18.86 -8.40
C CYS A 70 -9.26 18.34 -9.85
N ARG A 71 -10.33 17.69 -10.34
CA ARG A 71 -10.41 17.09 -11.69
C ARG A 71 -10.49 18.14 -12.81
N PRO A 72 -10.14 17.80 -14.07
CA PRO A 72 -10.39 18.66 -15.23
C PRO A 72 -11.85 19.16 -15.28
N GLU A 73 -12.80 18.26 -15.02
CA GLU A 73 -14.24 18.53 -14.93
C GLU A 73 -14.57 19.57 -13.85
N SER A 74 -13.92 19.50 -12.68
CA SER A 74 -14.16 20.43 -11.57
C SER A 74 -13.67 21.85 -11.86
N PHE A 75 -12.71 22.02 -12.78
CA PHE A 75 -12.26 23.35 -13.23
C PHE A 75 -13.27 24.04 -14.13
N LEU A 76 -14.28 23.33 -14.64
CA LEU A 76 -15.41 23.91 -15.36
C LEU A 76 -16.42 24.57 -14.40
N LEU A 77 -16.35 24.28 -13.10
CA LEU A 77 -17.22 24.88 -12.10
C LEU A 77 -16.82 26.34 -11.85
N PRO A 78 -17.78 27.28 -11.75
CA PRO A 78 -17.50 28.68 -11.52
C PRO A 78 -16.77 28.90 -10.20
N ASP A 79 -15.73 29.73 -10.23
CA ASP A 79 -14.93 30.14 -9.05
C ASP A 79 -14.32 28.99 -8.22
N PHE A 80 -14.19 27.78 -8.75
CA PHE A 80 -13.67 26.63 -7.99
C PHE A 80 -12.32 26.91 -7.29
N ARG A 81 -11.40 27.60 -7.99
CA ARG A 81 -10.08 27.96 -7.46
C ARG A 81 -10.17 28.94 -6.27
N ARG A 82 -11.11 29.90 -6.34
CA ARG A 82 -11.31 30.89 -5.27
C ARG A 82 -11.91 30.23 -4.03
N HIS A 83 -12.88 29.34 -4.21
CA HIS A 83 -13.47 28.57 -3.11
C HIS A 83 -12.47 27.62 -2.45
N LEU A 84 -11.60 26.99 -3.24
CA LEU A 84 -10.52 26.15 -2.74
C LEU A 84 -9.49 26.94 -1.91
N ALA A 85 -9.12 28.14 -2.36
CA ALA A 85 -8.20 29.01 -1.62
C ALA A 85 -8.78 29.43 -0.25
N TRP A 86 -10.08 29.79 -0.20
CA TRP A 86 -10.76 30.09 1.06
C TRP A 86 -10.84 28.89 2.01
N ALA A 87 -11.15 27.70 1.50
CA ALA A 87 -11.15 26.49 2.32
C ALA A 87 -9.75 26.21 2.91
N GLY A 88 -8.69 26.33 2.08
CA GLY A 88 -7.31 26.18 2.55
C GLY A 88 -6.89 27.23 3.58
N ALA A 89 -7.35 28.48 3.44
CA ALA A 89 -7.10 29.54 4.42
C ALA A 89 -7.75 29.23 5.78
N LEU A 90 -8.96 28.67 5.79
CA LEU A 90 -9.64 28.24 7.02
C LEU A 90 -8.91 27.08 7.71
N GLU A 91 -8.43 26.09 6.94
CA GLU A 91 -7.64 24.97 7.49
C GLU A 91 -6.32 25.45 8.11
N LEU A 92 -5.60 26.36 7.44
CA LEU A 92 -4.39 26.97 8.00
C LEU A 92 -4.69 27.80 9.26
N ALA A 93 -5.81 28.52 9.27
CA ALA A 93 -6.22 29.30 10.43
C ALA A 93 -6.48 28.41 11.65
N GLN A 94 -7.21 27.30 11.46
CA GLN A 94 -7.58 26.39 12.54
C GLN A 94 -6.40 25.56 13.05
N TRP A 95 -5.60 24.97 12.16
CA TRP A 95 -4.61 23.96 12.54
C TRP A 95 -3.21 24.52 12.77
N VAL A 96 -2.91 25.72 12.26
CA VAL A 96 -1.60 26.37 12.41
C VAL A 96 -1.72 27.67 13.19
N LEU A 97 -2.53 28.63 12.72
CA LEU A 97 -2.58 29.96 13.36
C LEU A 97 -3.14 29.89 14.79
N LEU A 98 -4.28 29.23 15.01
CA LEU A 98 -4.91 29.14 16.32
C LEU A 98 -3.98 28.54 17.40
N PRO A 99 -3.34 27.37 17.21
CA PRO A 99 -2.43 26.84 18.24
C PRO A 99 -1.19 27.71 18.43
N THR A 100 -0.68 28.38 17.39
CA THR A 100 0.47 29.29 17.54
C THR A 100 0.13 30.54 18.33
N LEU A 101 -1.04 31.13 18.09
CA LEU A 101 -1.52 32.29 18.84
C LEU A 101 -1.84 31.91 20.29
N ALA A 102 -2.46 30.75 20.51
CA ALA A 102 -2.69 30.24 21.86
C ALA A 102 -1.37 30.05 22.63
N ALA A 103 -0.36 29.46 22.01
CA ALA A 103 0.97 29.31 22.60
C ALA A 103 1.67 30.66 22.86
N ALA A 104 1.44 31.67 22.00
CA ALA A 104 1.95 33.03 22.20
C ALA A 104 1.29 33.70 23.41
N VAL A 105 -0.02 33.58 23.56
CA VAL A 105 -0.78 34.12 24.70
C VAL A 105 -0.37 33.44 26.01
N LEU A 106 -0.09 32.14 25.97
CA LEU A 106 0.39 31.37 27.11
C LEU A 106 1.88 31.59 27.43
N GLY A 107 2.58 32.45 26.67
CA GLY A 107 3.98 32.79 26.93
C GLY A 107 4.97 31.64 26.71
N ALA A 108 4.65 30.67 25.86
CA ALA A 108 5.50 29.50 25.64
C ALA A 108 6.86 29.89 25.01
N PRO A 109 7.97 29.20 25.34
CA PRO A 109 9.25 29.46 24.67
C PRO A 109 9.23 28.99 23.21
N HIS A 110 9.95 29.70 22.33
CA HIS A 110 10.13 29.35 20.91
C HIS A 110 8.83 29.21 20.08
N VAL A 111 7.76 29.96 20.40
CA VAL A 111 6.44 29.89 19.73
C VAL A 111 6.51 29.92 18.21
N TRP A 112 7.30 30.85 17.65
CA TRP A 112 7.43 31.02 16.20
C TRP A 112 8.13 29.84 15.51
N LEU A 113 9.08 29.21 16.20
CA LEU A 113 9.73 27.98 15.72
C LEU A 113 8.76 26.80 15.76
N ALA A 114 8.00 26.66 16.86
CA ALA A 114 6.97 25.63 16.96
C ALA A 114 5.89 25.80 15.88
N GLY A 115 5.44 27.03 15.64
CA GLY A 115 4.45 27.35 14.60
C GLY A 115 4.91 27.06 13.18
N THR A 116 6.14 27.43 12.84
CA THR A 116 6.72 27.12 11.53
C THR A 116 6.94 25.60 11.36
N LEU A 117 7.21 24.87 12.44
CA LEU A 117 7.33 23.42 12.42
C LEU A 117 5.96 22.72 12.22
N ILE A 118 4.90 23.22 12.85
CA ILE A 118 3.52 22.76 12.63
C ILE A 118 3.10 23.03 11.18
N LEU A 119 3.42 24.20 10.64
CA LEU A 119 3.18 24.55 9.24
C LEU A 119 3.94 23.60 8.29
N LEU A 120 5.20 23.29 8.60
CA LEU A 120 5.98 22.34 7.82
C LEU A 120 5.37 20.93 7.89
N LEU A 121 4.94 20.47 9.07
CA LEU A 121 4.26 19.18 9.24
C LEU A 121 2.94 19.12 8.45
N ALA A 122 2.17 20.21 8.44
CA ALA A 122 0.97 20.33 7.62
C ALA A 122 1.29 20.25 6.12
N ALA A 123 2.32 20.96 5.65
CA ALA A 123 2.79 20.91 4.27
C ALA A 123 3.27 19.50 3.86
N ILE A 124 4.02 18.84 4.75
CA ILE A 124 4.48 17.45 4.60
C ILE A 124 3.29 16.48 4.54
N GLY A 125 2.26 16.68 5.38
CA GLY A 125 1.02 15.89 5.37
C GLY A 125 0.24 16.06 4.09
N LEU A 126 0.02 17.30 3.66
CA LEU A 126 -0.63 17.60 2.40
C LEU A 126 0.11 16.90 1.26
N ALA A 127 1.43 17.05 1.23
CA ALA A 127 2.29 16.42 0.25
C ALA A 127 2.23 14.89 0.27
N SER A 128 2.25 14.26 1.45
CA SER A 128 2.14 12.80 1.59
C SER A 128 0.78 12.25 1.19
N GLY A 129 -0.29 13.05 1.37
CA GLY A 129 -1.64 12.72 0.92
C GLY A 129 -1.84 12.86 -0.59
N THR A 130 -1.17 13.83 -1.21
CA THR A 130 -1.23 14.06 -2.66
C THR A 130 -0.42 13.02 -3.46
N GLU A 131 0.83 12.81 -3.06
CA GLU A 131 1.85 12.08 -3.82
C GLU A 131 2.64 11.13 -2.92
N ARG A 132 2.56 9.84 -3.22
CA ARG A 132 3.15 8.80 -2.38
C ARG A 132 4.68 8.81 -2.37
N TYR A 133 5.32 9.30 -3.43
CA TYR A 133 6.78 9.40 -3.48
C TYR A 133 7.31 10.34 -2.41
N ILE A 134 6.55 11.36 -2.04
CA ILE A 134 6.91 12.30 -0.98
C ILE A 134 6.89 11.58 0.37
N ASN A 135 5.90 10.71 0.61
CA ASN A 135 5.87 9.86 1.79
C ASN A 135 7.09 8.91 1.86
N LEU A 136 7.53 8.35 0.72
CA LEU A 136 8.77 7.55 0.67
C LEU A 136 10.03 8.39 0.98
N MET A 137 10.10 9.64 0.51
CA MET A 137 11.22 10.53 0.84
C MET A 137 11.23 10.92 2.32
N ILE A 138 10.06 11.22 2.91
CA ILE A 138 9.89 11.49 4.34
C ILE A 138 10.36 10.28 5.16
N TRP A 139 9.95 9.07 4.76
CA TRP A 139 10.45 7.83 5.35
C TRP A 139 11.97 7.70 5.21
N GLY A 140 12.53 8.04 4.06
CA GLY A 140 13.98 8.11 3.86
C GLY A 140 14.67 9.06 4.84
N VAL A 141 14.09 10.24 5.11
CA VAL A 141 14.62 11.19 6.11
C VAL A 141 14.56 10.60 7.52
N PHE A 142 13.46 9.96 7.92
CA PHE A 142 13.37 9.29 9.21
C PHE A 142 14.37 8.14 9.34
N VAL A 143 14.57 7.35 8.28
CA VAL A 143 15.57 6.28 8.23
C VAL A 143 16.98 6.85 8.37
N LEU A 144 17.31 7.94 7.66
CA LEU A 144 18.61 8.61 7.76
C LEU A 144 18.84 9.24 9.15
N ALA A 145 17.80 9.84 9.74
CA ALA A 145 17.85 10.39 11.09
C ALA A 145 18.07 9.28 12.14
N GLY A 146 17.42 8.12 11.94
CA GLY A 146 17.64 6.92 12.75
C GLY A 146 19.03 6.29 12.56
N TRP A 147 19.63 6.41 11.36
CA TRP A 147 20.96 5.88 11.06
C TRP A 147 22.07 6.59 11.86
N LYS A 148 22.00 7.93 11.99
CA LYS A 148 22.94 8.72 12.80
C LYS A 148 22.21 9.68 13.76
N PRO A 149 21.67 9.17 14.89
CA PRO A 149 20.91 10.00 15.83
C PRO A 149 21.76 11.09 16.49
N GLY A 150 23.07 10.84 16.66
CA GLY A 150 24.01 11.84 17.16
C GLY A 150 24.10 13.04 16.22
N LEU A 151 24.32 12.82 14.91
CA LEU A 151 24.33 13.89 13.92
C LEU A 151 22.96 14.55 13.78
N ALA A 152 21.87 13.79 13.78
CA ALA A 152 20.52 14.34 13.72
C ALA A 152 20.23 15.27 14.91
N SER A 153 20.64 14.88 16.12
CA SER A 153 20.50 15.70 17.32
C SER A 153 21.40 16.94 17.30
N GLN A 154 22.61 16.83 16.76
CA GLN A 154 23.53 17.96 16.59
C GLN A 154 23.00 18.97 15.57
N ILE A 155 22.49 18.49 14.43
CA ILE A 155 21.84 19.32 13.41
C ILE A 155 20.59 19.99 13.98
N ALA A 156 19.75 19.25 14.72
CA ALA A 156 18.55 19.80 15.34
C ALA A 156 18.88 20.89 16.38
N ARG A 157 19.92 20.70 17.21
CA ARG A 157 20.38 21.69 18.18
C ARG A 157 20.97 22.93 17.50
N ALA A 158 21.82 22.74 16.49
CA ALA A 158 22.39 23.83 15.71
C ALA A 158 21.31 24.62 14.94
N ALA A 159 20.31 23.93 14.40
CA ALA A 159 19.16 24.55 13.76
C ALA A 159 18.28 25.30 14.77
N ALA A 160 18.00 24.73 15.95
CA ALA A 160 17.20 25.41 16.97
C ALA A 160 17.85 26.71 17.49
N ALA A 161 19.19 26.76 17.51
CA ALA A 161 19.95 27.95 17.91
C ALA A 161 20.06 29.03 16.80
N SER A 162 19.84 28.66 15.54
CA SER A 162 20.03 29.58 14.41
C SER A 162 18.77 30.41 14.13
N PRO A 163 18.89 31.76 14.02
CA PRO A 163 17.75 32.62 13.68
C PRO A 163 17.27 32.42 12.23
N LEU A 164 18.10 31.82 11.35
CA LEU A 164 17.77 31.53 9.96
C LEU A 164 16.87 30.30 9.79
N THR A 165 16.64 29.54 10.86
CA THR A 165 15.84 28.31 10.79
C THR A 165 14.37 28.60 10.53
N ILE A 166 13.82 29.64 11.15
CA ILE A 166 12.43 30.08 10.95
C ILE A 166 12.15 30.42 9.48
N PRO A 167 12.91 31.34 8.82
CA PRO A 167 12.66 31.65 7.41
C PRO A 167 12.94 30.46 6.48
N LEU A 168 13.92 29.61 6.79
CA LEU A 168 14.19 28.41 6.00
C LEU A 168 13.05 27.40 6.07
N LEU A 169 12.53 27.08 7.26
CA LEU A 169 11.38 26.19 7.45
C LEU A 169 10.13 26.71 6.71
N LEU A 170 9.89 28.01 6.79
CA LEU A 170 8.78 28.66 6.08
C LEU A 170 8.95 28.53 4.56
N LEU A 171 10.16 28.80 4.04
CA LEU A 171 10.46 28.65 2.62
C LEU A 171 10.27 27.19 2.15
N VAL A 172 10.72 26.21 2.93
CA VAL A 172 10.51 24.79 2.62
C VAL A 172 9.01 24.44 2.62
N ALA A 173 8.25 24.90 3.61
CA ALA A 173 6.81 24.66 3.68
C ALA A 173 6.08 25.26 2.47
N VAL A 174 6.38 26.51 2.11
CA VAL A 174 5.81 27.18 0.93
C VAL A 174 6.20 26.46 -0.37
N LEU A 175 7.46 26.02 -0.49
CA LEU A 175 7.93 25.28 -1.66
C LEU A 175 7.20 23.93 -1.80
N LEU A 176 7.01 23.20 -0.70
CA LEU A 176 6.25 21.94 -0.68
C LEU A 176 4.78 22.16 -1.08
N VAL A 177 4.12 23.16 -0.49
CA VAL A 177 2.74 23.51 -0.85
C VAL A 177 2.63 23.94 -2.31
N ARG A 178 3.59 24.73 -2.82
CA ARG A 178 3.60 25.16 -4.22
C ARG A 178 3.80 23.99 -5.17
N LEU A 179 4.72 23.07 -4.87
CA LEU A 179 4.98 21.90 -5.71
C LEU A 179 3.77 20.95 -5.77
N THR A 180 3.11 20.75 -4.63
CA THR A 180 1.93 19.88 -4.50
C THR A 180 0.67 20.50 -5.13
N LEU A 181 0.44 21.80 -4.97
CA LEU A 181 -0.69 22.47 -5.63
C LEU A 181 -0.46 22.64 -7.13
N ARG A 182 0.77 22.95 -7.57
CA ARG A 182 1.08 23.09 -9.00
C ARG A 182 0.85 21.79 -9.76
N SER A 183 1.14 20.63 -9.16
CA SER A 183 0.86 19.34 -9.78
C SER A 183 -0.65 19.07 -9.89
N MET A 184 -1.43 19.46 -8.89
CA MET A 184 -2.88 19.22 -8.85
C MET A 184 -3.70 20.18 -9.71
N LEU A 185 -3.26 21.43 -9.85
CA LEU A 185 -3.97 22.49 -10.56
C LEU A 185 -3.64 22.52 -12.06
N ARG A 186 -2.68 21.71 -12.52
CA ARG A 186 -2.34 21.61 -13.94
C ARG A 186 -3.24 20.57 -14.61
N ILE A 187 -3.90 20.98 -15.69
CA ILE A 187 -4.64 20.10 -16.57
C ILE A 187 -3.60 19.38 -17.44
N GLU A 188 -3.50 18.06 -17.28
CA GLU A 188 -2.65 17.20 -18.10
C GLU A 188 -3.51 16.07 -18.68
N ASP A 189 -3.15 15.61 -19.88
CA ASP A 189 -3.82 14.50 -20.54
C ASP A 189 -3.69 13.22 -19.72
N ARG A 190 -4.77 12.45 -19.71
CA ARG A 190 -4.92 11.25 -18.89
C ARG A 190 -4.00 10.15 -19.43
N GLU A 191 -3.06 9.69 -18.62
CA GLU A 191 -2.30 8.47 -18.95
C GLU A 191 -3.26 7.26 -19.05
N ALA A 192 -3.03 6.37 -20.01
CA ALA A 192 -3.85 5.19 -20.21
C ALA A 192 -3.86 4.29 -18.95
N ASP A 193 -5.04 3.80 -18.58
CA ASP A 193 -5.20 2.92 -17.43
C ASP A 193 -4.51 1.56 -17.70
N VAL A 194 -3.68 1.11 -16.76
CA VAL A 194 -3.04 -0.21 -16.82
C VAL A 194 -4.05 -1.30 -16.49
N SER A 195 -3.92 -2.47 -17.13
CA SER A 195 -4.73 -3.67 -16.87
C SER A 195 -4.98 -3.86 -15.37
N PRO A 196 -6.25 -4.01 -14.94
CA PRO A 196 -6.60 -4.02 -13.52
C PRO A 196 -6.07 -5.25 -12.75
N LEU A 197 -5.66 -6.32 -13.44
CA LEU A 197 -5.00 -7.51 -12.88
C LEU A 197 -3.45 -7.43 -12.94
N SER A 198 -2.88 -6.29 -13.36
CA SER A 198 -1.42 -6.11 -13.38
C SER A 198 -0.84 -6.15 -11.96
N ASN A 199 0.07 -7.08 -11.70
CA ASN A 199 0.77 -7.21 -10.41
C ASN A 199 1.98 -6.26 -10.25
N THR A 200 2.24 -5.36 -11.21
CA THR A 200 3.40 -4.45 -11.24
C THR A 200 3.28 -3.24 -10.33
N GLN A 201 2.24 -3.19 -9.52
CA GLN A 201 1.97 -2.07 -8.64
C GLN A 201 2.82 -2.22 -7.40
N LEU A 202 4.08 -1.79 -7.49
CA LEU A 202 4.97 -1.57 -6.34
C LEU A 202 4.49 -0.38 -5.51
N GLY A 203 3.24 -0.46 -5.06
CA GLY A 203 2.53 0.50 -4.26
C GLY A 203 1.38 -0.23 -3.57
N ARG A 204 1.62 -0.65 -2.33
CA ARG A 204 0.63 -1.23 -1.40
C ARG A 204 -0.68 -0.42 -1.43
N SER A 205 -1.84 -1.07 -1.26
CA SER A 205 -3.17 -0.41 -1.19
C SER A 205 -3.61 0.41 -2.41
N ARG A 206 -3.94 -0.23 -3.54
CA ARG A 206 -4.92 0.36 -4.47
C ARG A 206 -6.34 0.25 -3.89
N MET A 207 -6.68 1.15 -2.96
CA MET A 207 -7.92 1.88 -3.18
C MET A 207 -7.70 2.56 -4.54
N ARG A 208 -8.66 2.44 -5.46
CA ARG A 208 -8.79 3.52 -6.45
C ARG A 208 -8.80 4.79 -5.58
N PRO A 209 -8.10 5.89 -5.90
CA PRO A 209 -8.72 7.15 -5.56
C PRO A 209 -10.13 7.00 -6.13
N VAL A 210 -11.16 7.26 -5.32
CA VAL A 210 -12.58 7.13 -5.69
C VAL A 210 -12.88 7.85 -7.03
N ASP A 211 -11.90 8.60 -7.53
CA ASP A 211 -11.95 9.65 -8.51
C ASP A 211 -11.19 9.41 -9.83
N GLY A 212 -10.86 8.16 -10.19
CA GLY A 212 -10.49 7.81 -11.58
C GLY A 212 -9.19 8.41 -12.14
N ARG A 213 -8.33 9.02 -11.31
CA ARG A 213 -7.02 9.53 -11.74
C ARG A 213 -5.94 8.45 -11.75
N PRO A 214 -5.23 8.20 -12.87
CA PRO A 214 -3.99 7.42 -12.82
C PRO A 214 -2.99 8.14 -11.91
N ALA A 215 -2.23 7.38 -11.12
CA ALA A 215 -1.20 7.97 -10.27
C ALA A 215 -0.09 8.56 -11.15
N ARG A 216 0.29 9.82 -10.91
CA ARG A 216 1.45 10.44 -11.57
C ARG A 216 2.67 9.57 -11.31
N ARG A 217 3.21 9.00 -12.38
CA ARG A 217 4.42 8.17 -12.33
C ARG A 217 5.63 9.05 -12.52
N GLY A 218 6.56 9.02 -11.58
CA GLY A 218 7.90 9.57 -11.79
C GLY A 218 8.59 8.88 -12.97
N LYS A 219 9.55 9.55 -13.61
CA LYS A 219 10.27 9.02 -14.79
C LYS A 219 10.80 7.59 -14.56
N LEU A 220 11.37 7.33 -13.39
CA LEU A 220 11.87 6.01 -13.00
C LEU A 220 10.76 4.95 -12.95
N THR A 221 9.61 5.25 -12.37
CA THR A 221 8.46 4.33 -12.37
C THR A 221 7.88 4.10 -13.77
N LYS A 222 7.93 5.10 -14.66
CA LYS A 222 7.55 4.93 -16.07
C LYS A 222 8.50 3.98 -16.79
N VAL A 223 9.81 4.13 -16.59
CA VAL A 223 10.83 3.23 -17.15
C VAL A 223 10.64 1.79 -16.65
N ILE A 224 10.48 1.60 -15.33
CA ILE A 224 10.22 0.27 -14.75
C ILE A 224 8.94 -0.32 -15.35
N THR A 225 7.85 0.44 -15.43
CA THR A 225 6.60 -0.06 -16.00
C THR A 225 6.78 -0.41 -17.48
N ALA A 226 7.46 0.43 -18.26
CA ALA A 226 7.73 0.16 -19.67
C ALA A 226 8.53 -1.14 -19.88
N TRP A 227 9.48 -1.46 -18.98
CA TRP A 227 10.19 -2.73 -19.01
C TRP A 227 9.24 -3.90 -18.75
N PHE A 228 8.41 -3.80 -17.72
CA PHE A 228 7.38 -4.80 -17.44
C PHE A 228 6.41 -4.99 -18.60
N ASP A 229 5.90 -3.90 -19.16
CA ASP A 229 4.94 -3.91 -20.27
C ASP A 229 5.58 -4.50 -21.53
N GLY A 230 6.82 -4.11 -21.86
CA GLY A 230 7.57 -4.68 -22.98
C GLY A 230 7.80 -6.19 -22.84
N THR A 231 8.12 -6.69 -21.64
CA THR A 231 8.24 -8.14 -21.42
C THR A 231 6.89 -8.87 -21.52
N SER A 232 5.81 -8.24 -21.06
CA SER A 232 4.46 -8.81 -21.13
C SER A 232 3.95 -8.88 -22.57
N GLN A 233 4.22 -7.86 -23.37
CA GLN A 233 3.83 -7.79 -24.78
C GLN A 233 4.54 -8.86 -25.61
N ARG A 234 5.87 -8.99 -25.48
CA ARG A 234 6.64 -10.06 -26.14
C ARG A 234 6.15 -11.44 -25.73
N ALA A 235 5.80 -11.61 -24.46
CA ALA A 235 5.16 -12.83 -24.01
C ALA A 235 3.81 -13.03 -24.72
N MET A 236 2.92 -12.04 -24.75
CA MET A 236 1.64 -12.19 -25.44
C MET A 236 1.81 -12.58 -26.91
N GLU A 237 2.66 -11.85 -27.66
CA GLU A 237 2.94 -12.08 -29.08
C GLU A 237 3.47 -13.49 -29.33
N SER A 238 4.42 -13.96 -28.51
CA SER A 238 4.94 -15.33 -28.63
C SER A 238 3.89 -16.42 -28.33
N ALA A 239 2.97 -16.18 -27.41
CA ALA A 239 1.87 -17.12 -27.15
C ALA A 239 0.85 -17.13 -28.28
N LEU A 240 0.50 -15.95 -28.81
CA LEU A 240 -0.40 -15.79 -29.94
C LEU A 240 0.16 -16.49 -31.19
N ALA A 241 1.45 -16.29 -31.49
CA ALA A 241 2.11 -16.93 -32.62
C ALA A 241 2.07 -18.46 -32.51
N ARG A 242 2.40 -19.01 -31.33
CA ARG A 242 2.33 -20.46 -31.08
C ARG A 242 0.91 -21.00 -31.20
N TYR A 243 -0.08 -20.27 -30.69
CA TYR A 243 -1.48 -20.67 -30.78
C TYR A 243 -1.98 -20.67 -32.23
N ARG A 244 -1.61 -19.67 -33.03
CA ARG A 244 -1.92 -19.61 -34.47
C ARG A 244 -1.31 -20.77 -35.25
N GLN A 245 -0.08 -21.17 -34.90
CA GLN A 245 0.59 -22.30 -35.56
C GLN A 245 0.01 -23.66 -35.16
N ARG A 246 -0.35 -23.84 -33.88
CA ARG A 246 -0.88 -25.10 -33.35
C ARG A 246 -2.02 -24.83 -32.36
N PRO A 247 -3.27 -24.68 -32.82
CA PRO A 247 -4.39 -24.44 -31.92
C PRO A 247 -4.57 -25.65 -31.01
N SER A 248 -4.36 -25.46 -29.71
CA SER A 248 -4.54 -26.49 -28.69
C SER A 248 -5.15 -25.90 -27.43
N TRP A 249 -5.84 -26.74 -26.65
CA TRP A 249 -6.46 -26.32 -25.39
C TRP A 249 -5.43 -25.76 -24.40
N ARG A 250 -4.22 -26.33 -24.36
CA ARG A 250 -3.11 -25.87 -23.49
C ARG A 250 -2.65 -24.47 -23.87
N LEU A 251 -2.44 -24.22 -25.17
CA LEU A 251 -2.00 -22.92 -25.66
C LEU A 251 -3.09 -21.86 -25.52
N ARG A 252 -4.36 -22.25 -25.66
CA ARG A 252 -5.51 -21.41 -25.36
C ARG A 252 -5.54 -20.98 -23.89
N ALA A 253 -5.35 -21.92 -22.96
CA ALA A 253 -5.27 -21.61 -21.53
C ALA A 253 -4.08 -20.69 -21.20
N VAL A 254 -2.94 -20.88 -21.86
CA VAL A 254 -1.77 -19.98 -21.73
C VAL A 254 -2.09 -18.57 -22.24
N LEU A 255 -2.84 -18.44 -23.32
CA LEU A 255 -3.23 -17.14 -23.89
C LEU A 255 -4.23 -16.42 -22.99
N VAL A 256 -5.27 -17.12 -22.51
CA VAL A 256 -6.22 -16.61 -21.50
C VAL A 256 -5.47 -16.17 -20.24
N ARG A 257 -4.52 -16.97 -19.77
CA ARG A 257 -3.67 -16.61 -18.63
C ARG A 257 -2.86 -15.35 -18.89
N ARG A 258 -2.23 -15.20 -20.07
CA ARG A 258 -1.44 -14.00 -20.40
C ARG A 258 -2.32 -12.76 -20.56
N LEU A 259 -3.59 -12.92 -20.95
CA LEU A 259 -4.56 -11.83 -21.01
C LEU A 259 -4.98 -11.39 -19.61
N LEU A 260 -5.26 -12.35 -18.73
CA LEU A 260 -5.67 -12.09 -17.35
C LEU A 260 -4.50 -11.60 -16.48
N LEU A 261 -3.32 -12.20 -16.62
CA LEU A 261 -2.14 -11.95 -15.79
C LEU A 261 -0.92 -11.57 -16.67
N PRO A 262 -0.93 -10.39 -17.32
CA PRO A 262 0.10 -10.01 -18.29
C PRO A 262 1.51 -9.97 -17.70
N HIS A 263 1.65 -9.61 -16.42
CA HIS A 263 2.93 -9.48 -15.73
C HIS A 263 3.35 -10.70 -14.88
N ASP A 264 2.69 -11.85 -15.06
CA ASP A 264 3.07 -13.13 -14.44
C ASP A 264 3.68 -14.10 -15.47
N ASN A 265 4.48 -13.54 -16.39
CA ASN A 265 5.45 -14.23 -17.22
C ASN A 265 6.78 -14.41 -16.45
N PRO A 266 7.58 -15.45 -16.75
CA PRO A 266 8.81 -15.75 -16.01
C PRO A 266 9.79 -14.56 -15.98
N GLN A 267 9.87 -13.80 -17.09
CA GLN A 267 10.72 -12.60 -17.19
C GLN A 267 10.27 -11.48 -16.24
N ALA A 268 8.97 -11.19 -16.16
CA ALA A 268 8.47 -10.19 -15.21
C ALA A 268 8.58 -10.66 -13.76
N ILE A 269 8.41 -11.95 -13.49
CA ILE A 269 8.64 -12.50 -12.14
C ILE A 269 10.10 -12.28 -11.74
N ALA A 270 11.06 -12.59 -12.62
CA ALA A 270 12.47 -12.33 -12.37
C ALA A 270 12.75 -10.82 -12.15
N LEU A 271 12.20 -9.94 -13.00
CA LEU A 271 12.34 -8.49 -12.85
C LEU A 271 11.77 -7.99 -11.51
N ARG A 272 10.62 -8.54 -11.08
CA ARG A 272 10.00 -8.21 -9.79
C ARG A 272 10.86 -8.68 -8.63
N LEU A 273 11.37 -9.91 -8.68
CA LEU A 273 12.27 -10.45 -7.65
C LEU A 273 13.53 -9.60 -7.55
N LEU A 274 14.13 -9.21 -8.68
CA LEU A 274 15.30 -8.33 -8.72
C LEU A 274 15.01 -6.97 -8.10
N LEU A 275 13.89 -6.34 -8.46
CA LEU A 275 13.54 -5.03 -7.91
C LEU A 275 13.28 -5.09 -6.39
N VAL A 276 12.57 -6.12 -5.92
CA VAL A 276 12.36 -6.34 -4.49
C VAL A 276 13.70 -6.61 -3.80
N ALA A 277 14.60 -7.39 -4.40
CA ALA A 277 15.92 -7.64 -3.85
C ALA A 277 16.73 -6.35 -3.70
N VAL A 278 16.75 -5.48 -4.71
CA VAL A 278 17.42 -4.17 -4.64
C VAL A 278 16.84 -3.30 -3.51
N ILE A 279 15.52 -3.20 -3.41
CA ILE A 279 14.85 -2.38 -2.40
C ILE A 279 15.10 -2.92 -0.99
N VAL A 280 14.95 -4.24 -0.79
CA VAL A 280 15.12 -4.89 0.51
C VAL A 280 16.59 -4.85 0.93
N SER A 281 17.54 -5.13 0.03
CA SER A 281 18.96 -5.02 0.33
C SER A 281 19.36 -3.59 0.69
N PHE A 282 18.85 -2.58 -0.01
CA PHE A 282 19.08 -1.18 0.34
C PHE A 282 18.53 -0.84 1.73
N TYR A 283 17.28 -1.26 2.01
CA TYR A 283 16.66 -1.08 3.33
C TYR A 283 17.47 -1.76 4.43
N VAL A 284 17.91 -2.99 4.19
CA VAL A 284 18.75 -3.73 5.12
C VAL A 284 20.08 -3.01 5.34
N ILE A 285 20.82 -2.64 4.31
CA ILE A 285 22.13 -1.99 4.46
C ILE A 285 22.00 -0.65 5.20
N ALA A 286 20.95 0.11 4.92
CA ALA A 286 20.70 1.40 5.58
C ALA A 286 20.27 1.27 7.06
N VAL A 287 19.53 0.23 7.41
CA VAL A 287 18.88 0.08 8.75
C VAL A 287 19.59 -0.93 9.65
N MET A 288 20.21 -1.98 9.10
CA MET A 288 20.69 -3.16 9.84
C MET A 288 22.03 -3.00 10.55
N HIS A 289 22.71 -1.85 10.49
CA HIS A 289 23.94 -1.67 11.26
C HIS A 289 23.72 -1.62 12.79
N ARG A 290 22.46 -1.61 13.28
CA ARG A 290 22.17 -1.45 14.72
C ARG A 290 21.15 -2.38 15.37
N GLN A 291 20.35 -3.16 14.64
CA GLN A 291 19.34 -4.03 15.26
C GLN A 291 19.58 -5.50 14.92
N ARG A 292 19.65 -6.36 15.95
CA ARG A 292 19.52 -7.81 15.80
C ARG A 292 18.10 -8.11 15.38
N PHE A 293 17.83 -8.13 14.08
CA PHE A 293 16.53 -8.53 13.57
C PHE A 293 16.33 -10.01 13.88
N ASN A 294 15.21 -10.32 14.55
CA ASN A 294 14.82 -11.70 14.76
C ASN A 294 14.46 -12.31 13.40
N ALA A 295 15.10 -13.43 13.07
CA ALA A 295 14.94 -14.13 11.80
C ALA A 295 13.46 -14.51 11.55
N GLU A 296 12.73 -14.80 12.63
CA GLU A 296 11.28 -15.06 12.66
C GLU A 296 10.44 -13.92 12.05
N ILE A 297 10.82 -12.67 12.31
CA ILE A 297 10.07 -11.50 11.85
C ILE A 297 10.26 -11.35 10.33
N VAL A 298 11.46 -11.61 9.83
CA VAL A 298 11.81 -11.47 8.42
C VAL A 298 11.06 -12.49 7.55
N GLY A 299 10.94 -13.74 8.02
CA GLY A 299 10.15 -14.76 7.35
C GLY A 299 8.65 -14.43 7.28
N ALA A 300 8.08 -13.90 8.36
CA ALA A 300 6.69 -13.45 8.37
C ALA A 300 6.43 -12.30 7.38
N TYR A 301 7.38 -11.35 7.27
CA TYR A 301 7.31 -10.29 6.26
C TYR A 301 7.42 -10.83 4.83
N ALA A 302 8.21 -11.86 4.58
CA ALA A 302 8.30 -12.51 3.27
C ALA A 302 6.95 -13.12 2.85
N ILE A 303 6.26 -13.77 3.79
CA ILE A 303 4.90 -14.29 3.57
C ILE A 303 3.90 -13.17 3.32
N LEU A 304 3.96 -12.08 4.09
CA LEU A 304 3.10 -10.90 3.87
C LEU A 304 3.30 -10.32 2.47
N LEU A 305 4.55 -10.12 2.04
CA LEU A 305 4.87 -9.63 0.69
C LEU A 305 4.31 -10.57 -0.39
N CYS A 306 4.42 -11.87 -0.18
CA CYS A 306 3.87 -12.87 -1.09
C CYS A 306 2.34 -12.83 -1.17
N LEU A 307 1.64 -12.73 -0.04
CA LEU A 307 0.17 -12.73 0.01
C LEU A 307 -0.44 -11.42 -0.51
N SER A 308 0.32 -10.32 -0.51
CA SER A 308 -0.14 -8.99 -0.93
C SER A 308 -0.66 -8.89 -2.37
N ARG A 309 -0.40 -9.90 -3.22
CA ARG A 309 -0.89 -9.99 -4.60
C ARG A 309 -2.33 -10.50 -4.74
N PHE A 310 -2.82 -11.33 -3.81
CA PHE A 310 -4.20 -11.86 -3.88
C PHE A 310 -5.27 -10.76 -3.73
N PRO A 311 -5.11 -9.78 -2.83
CA PRO A 311 -5.97 -8.59 -2.80
C PRO A 311 -6.05 -7.83 -4.13
N GLN A 312 -4.96 -7.79 -4.89
CA GLN A 312 -4.93 -7.12 -6.19
C GLN A 312 -5.72 -7.92 -7.23
N LEU A 313 -5.57 -9.25 -7.23
CA LEU A 313 -6.37 -10.14 -8.07
C LEU A 313 -7.86 -9.94 -7.82
N GLY A 314 -8.27 -9.95 -6.56
CA GLY A 314 -9.66 -9.79 -6.19
C GLY A 314 -10.30 -8.50 -6.70
N ARG A 315 -9.60 -7.38 -6.55
CA ARG A 315 -10.04 -6.09 -7.09
C ARG A 315 -9.98 -6.06 -8.61
N GLY A 316 -8.97 -6.70 -9.21
CA GLY A 316 -8.78 -6.74 -10.64
C GLY A 316 -9.84 -7.58 -11.37
N MET A 317 -10.28 -8.69 -10.78
CA MET A 317 -11.35 -9.53 -11.33
C MET A 317 -12.66 -8.77 -11.46
N ARG A 318 -13.06 -7.99 -10.44
CA ARG A 318 -14.27 -7.13 -10.54
C ARG A 318 -14.16 -6.09 -11.64
N ARG A 319 -12.99 -5.48 -11.76
CA ARG A 319 -12.75 -4.47 -12.80
C ARG A 319 -12.73 -5.06 -14.20
N MET A 320 -12.39 -6.34 -14.32
CA MET A 320 -12.47 -7.05 -15.59
C MET A 320 -13.86 -7.60 -15.89
N GLN A 321 -14.86 -7.51 -15.01
CA GLN A 321 -16.20 -8.07 -15.27
C GLN A 321 -16.78 -7.68 -16.65
N PRO A 322 -16.66 -6.43 -17.12
CA PRO A 322 -17.09 -6.08 -18.47
C PRO A 322 -16.24 -6.77 -19.56
N ASN A 323 -14.92 -6.77 -19.43
CA ASN A 323 -14.00 -7.41 -20.40
C ASN A 323 -14.06 -8.95 -20.33
N LEU A 324 -14.54 -9.52 -19.22
CA LEU A 324 -14.78 -10.94 -19.06
C LEU A 324 -15.98 -11.38 -19.90
N ALA A 325 -16.91 -10.48 -20.22
CA ALA A 325 -17.99 -10.73 -21.18
C ALA A 325 -17.42 -10.93 -22.59
N ASP A 326 -16.52 -10.05 -23.04
CA ASP A 326 -15.83 -10.22 -24.33
C ASP A 326 -15.03 -11.52 -24.36
N LEU A 327 -14.35 -11.84 -23.25
CA LEU A 327 -13.64 -13.11 -23.12
C LEU A 327 -14.60 -14.30 -23.15
N TYR A 328 -15.78 -14.21 -22.54
CA TYR A 328 -16.80 -15.25 -22.55
C TYR A 328 -17.32 -15.50 -23.97
N LEU A 329 -17.64 -14.43 -24.71
CA LEU A 329 -18.07 -14.50 -26.11
C LEU A 329 -16.96 -15.06 -27.01
N THR A 330 -15.73 -14.61 -26.82
CA THR A 330 -14.56 -15.08 -27.59
C THR A 330 -14.25 -16.54 -27.29
N LEU A 331 -14.46 -16.98 -26.05
CA LEU A 331 -14.23 -18.37 -25.65
C LEU A 331 -15.38 -19.29 -26.06
N ALA A 332 -16.59 -18.78 -26.27
CA ALA A 332 -17.78 -19.59 -26.62
C ALA A 332 -17.84 -20.93 -25.85
N PRO A 333 -17.80 -20.90 -24.50
CA PRO A 333 -17.77 -22.11 -23.68
C PRO A 333 -19.09 -22.89 -23.81
N GLN A 334 -19.01 -24.22 -23.81
CA GLN A 334 -20.21 -25.09 -23.90
C GLN A 334 -21.10 -24.96 -22.66
N THR A 335 -20.49 -24.78 -21.48
CA THR A 335 -21.21 -24.56 -20.22
C THR A 335 -20.63 -23.40 -19.41
N ARG A 336 -21.45 -22.84 -18.51
CA ARG A 336 -21.01 -21.80 -17.56
C ARG A 336 -19.89 -22.31 -16.64
N ALA A 337 -19.99 -23.57 -16.23
CA ALA A 337 -19.00 -24.23 -15.40
C ALA A 337 -17.64 -24.36 -16.11
N ASP A 338 -17.63 -24.62 -17.42
CA ASP A 338 -16.38 -24.71 -18.20
C ASP A 338 -15.65 -23.39 -18.28
N TYR A 339 -16.38 -22.27 -18.41
CA TYR A 339 -15.82 -20.93 -18.37
C TYR A 339 -15.16 -20.64 -17.03
N GLN A 340 -15.89 -20.86 -15.92
CA GLN A 340 -15.39 -20.62 -14.58
C GLN A 340 -14.23 -21.54 -14.22
N LYS A 341 -14.27 -22.80 -14.67
CA LYS A 341 -13.16 -23.75 -14.52
C LYS A 341 -11.92 -23.27 -15.28
N THR A 342 -12.07 -22.76 -16.51
CA THR A 342 -10.96 -22.20 -17.29
C THR A 342 -10.33 -20.99 -16.58
N LEU A 343 -11.15 -20.12 -15.97
CA LEU A 343 -10.66 -19.01 -15.16
C LEU A 343 -9.93 -19.50 -13.90
N ILE A 344 -10.51 -20.44 -13.16
CA ILE A 344 -9.90 -21.02 -11.96
C ILE A 344 -8.54 -21.65 -12.28
N ASP A 345 -8.46 -22.46 -13.34
CA ASP A 345 -7.23 -23.13 -13.75
C ASP A 345 -6.14 -22.13 -14.15
N ALA A 346 -6.53 -21.04 -14.82
CA ALA A 346 -5.61 -19.96 -15.16
C ALA A 346 -5.06 -19.23 -13.92
N LEU A 347 -5.86 -19.11 -12.86
CA LEU A 347 -5.49 -18.42 -11.62
C LEU A 347 -4.74 -19.30 -10.62
N LEU A 348 -4.97 -20.62 -10.62
CA LEU A 348 -4.33 -21.56 -9.71
C LEU A 348 -2.79 -21.51 -9.80
N ILE A 349 -2.24 -21.16 -10.96
CA ILE A 349 -0.80 -20.97 -11.17
C ILE A 349 -0.18 -19.88 -10.28
N LEU A 350 -1.00 -18.97 -9.72
CA LEU A 350 -0.51 -18.00 -8.75
C LEU A 350 0.05 -18.71 -7.52
N VAL A 351 -0.51 -19.84 -7.09
CA VAL A 351 -0.09 -20.59 -5.90
C VAL A 351 1.37 -21.06 -5.97
N PRO A 352 1.84 -21.76 -7.02
CA PRO A 352 3.27 -22.10 -7.11
C PRO A 352 4.16 -20.86 -7.26
N ILE A 353 3.69 -19.82 -7.97
CA ILE A 353 4.44 -18.55 -8.09
C ILE A 353 4.60 -17.87 -6.71
N SER A 354 3.61 -17.96 -5.82
CA SER A 354 3.70 -17.41 -4.46
C SER A 354 4.77 -18.12 -3.68
N VAL A 355 4.73 -19.45 -3.70
CA VAL A 355 5.64 -20.28 -2.92
C VAL A 355 7.08 -19.97 -3.34
N LEU A 356 7.34 -19.90 -4.65
CA LEU A 356 8.64 -19.51 -5.19
C LEU A 356 9.04 -18.09 -4.77
N SER A 357 8.12 -17.14 -4.79
CA SER A 357 8.39 -15.75 -4.39
C SER A 357 8.68 -15.65 -2.89
N ALA A 358 7.90 -16.33 -2.06
CA ALA A 358 8.09 -16.40 -0.62
C ALA A 358 9.45 -17.01 -0.29
N LEU A 359 9.80 -18.14 -0.93
CA LEU A 359 11.11 -18.76 -0.76
C LEU A 359 12.25 -17.84 -1.19
N ALA A 360 12.14 -17.15 -2.33
CA ALA A 360 13.14 -16.19 -2.78
C ALA A 360 13.31 -15.03 -1.77
N TYR A 361 12.21 -14.49 -1.24
CA TYR A 361 12.24 -13.41 -0.25
C TYR A 361 12.79 -13.88 1.11
N THR A 362 12.43 -15.09 1.55
CA THR A 362 12.97 -15.68 2.77
C THR A 362 14.46 -15.98 2.62
N ALA A 363 14.90 -16.52 1.48
CA ALA A 363 16.32 -16.77 1.20
C ALA A 363 17.13 -15.46 1.19
N LEU A 364 16.61 -14.40 0.57
CA LEU A 364 17.21 -13.08 0.63
C LEU A 364 17.31 -12.58 2.09
N GLY A 365 16.26 -12.74 2.88
CA GLY A 365 16.25 -12.37 4.30
C GLY A 365 17.28 -13.15 5.13
N VAL A 366 17.42 -14.45 4.88
CA VAL A 366 18.43 -15.31 5.52
C VAL A 366 19.85 -14.80 5.27
N VAL A 367 20.17 -14.49 4.01
CA VAL A 367 21.50 -13.98 3.61
C VAL A 367 21.76 -12.61 4.24
N LEU A 368 20.77 -11.72 4.21
CA LEU A 368 20.89 -10.36 4.69
C LEU A 368 21.04 -10.27 6.23
N VAL A 369 20.42 -11.18 6.97
CA VAL A 369 20.39 -11.18 8.44
C VAL A 369 21.42 -12.13 9.05
N HIS A 370 22.10 -12.95 8.24
CA HIS A 370 22.98 -14.02 8.72
C HIS A 370 22.24 -14.94 9.72
N ALA A 371 21.07 -15.44 9.30
CA ALA A 371 20.21 -16.24 10.17
C ALA A 371 20.93 -17.49 10.70
N THR A 372 20.76 -17.80 11.98
CA THR A 372 21.37 -18.95 12.65
C THR A 372 20.80 -20.29 12.17
N GLU A 373 19.52 -20.33 11.79
CA GLU A 373 18.80 -21.53 11.36
C GLU A 373 18.13 -21.35 9.98
N PRO A 374 18.92 -21.27 8.89
CA PRO A 374 18.40 -20.95 7.56
C PRO A 374 17.43 -22.02 7.01
N ALA A 375 17.70 -23.30 7.32
CA ALA A 375 16.88 -24.41 6.86
C ALA A 375 15.47 -24.38 7.45
N ARG A 376 15.35 -24.05 8.75
CA ARG A 376 14.07 -23.96 9.44
C ARG A 376 13.17 -22.88 8.83
N MET A 377 13.74 -21.71 8.54
CA MET A 377 13.00 -20.61 7.91
C MET A 377 12.49 -20.96 6.51
N LEU A 378 13.32 -21.63 5.70
CA LEU A 378 12.96 -22.00 4.33
C LEU A 378 11.89 -23.11 4.29
N VAL A 379 12.03 -24.12 5.16
CA VAL A 379 11.05 -25.20 5.29
C VAL A 379 9.71 -24.66 5.76
N ASP A 380 9.70 -23.83 6.80
CA ASP A 380 8.47 -23.19 7.30
C ASP A 380 7.81 -22.31 6.23
N ALA A 381 8.60 -21.48 5.53
CA ALA A 381 8.09 -20.64 4.44
C ALA A 381 7.51 -21.48 3.29
N ALA A 382 8.14 -22.59 2.91
CA ALA A 382 7.62 -23.50 1.87
C ALA A 382 6.26 -24.10 2.29
N ILE A 383 6.18 -24.59 3.53
CA ILE A 383 5.00 -25.28 4.05
C ILE A 383 3.84 -24.30 4.21
N VAL A 384 4.06 -23.12 4.78
CA VAL A 384 3.00 -22.15 5.09
C VAL A 384 2.56 -21.35 3.86
N ALA A 385 3.47 -21.03 2.94
CA ALA A 385 3.13 -20.19 1.79
C ALA A 385 2.10 -20.84 0.85
N ALA A 386 2.16 -22.16 0.67
CA ALA A 386 1.25 -22.87 -0.22
C ALA A 386 -0.22 -22.88 0.26
N PRO A 387 -0.56 -23.34 1.47
CA PRO A 387 -1.92 -23.32 1.99
C PRO A 387 -2.42 -21.88 2.22
N ALA A 388 -1.56 -20.96 2.68
CA ALA A 388 -1.95 -19.55 2.80
C ALA A 388 -2.34 -18.95 1.44
N SER A 389 -1.64 -19.34 0.37
CA SER A 389 -1.94 -18.91 -1.00
C SER A 389 -3.23 -19.52 -1.55
N LEU A 390 -3.51 -20.78 -1.21
CA LEU A 390 -4.79 -21.43 -1.56
C LEU A 390 -5.97 -20.76 -0.85
N VAL A 391 -5.85 -20.51 0.46
CA VAL A 391 -6.86 -19.80 1.24
C VAL A 391 -7.05 -18.38 0.69
N ALA A 392 -5.97 -17.64 0.44
CA ALA A 392 -6.07 -16.30 -0.11
C ALA A 392 -6.76 -16.30 -1.48
N LEU A 393 -6.44 -17.23 -2.38
CA LEU A 393 -7.10 -17.35 -3.68
C LEU A 393 -8.58 -17.68 -3.52
N ALA A 394 -8.92 -18.69 -2.72
CA ALA A 394 -10.30 -19.13 -2.44
C ALA A 394 -11.17 -17.98 -1.92
N VAL A 395 -10.65 -17.27 -0.91
CA VAL A 395 -11.30 -16.13 -0.29
C VAL A 395 -11.48 -14.98 -1.29
N HIS A 396 -10.57 -14.79 -2.24
CA HIS A 396 -10.68 -13.71 -3.21
C HIS A 396 -11.58 -14.03 -4.41
N LEU A 397 -11.84 -15.31 -4.67
CA LEU A 397 -12.81 -15.77 -5.67
C LEU A 397 -14.26 -15.63 -5.15
N ILE A 398 -14.50 -15.90 -3.86
CA ILE A 398 -15.84 -15.94 -3.27
C ILE A 398 -16.17 -14.72 -2.41
N GLY A 399 -15.14 -14.01 -1.95
CA GLY A 399 -15.24 -13.04 -0.88
C GLY A 399 -16.16 -11.84 -1.15
N PRO A 400 -16.50 -11.11 -0.08
CA PRO A 400 -17.56 -10.12 -0.06
C PRO A 400 -17.37 -9.00 -1.08
N GLU A 401 -18.48 -8.57 -1.69
CA GLU A 401 -18.55 -7.50 -2.68
C GLU A 401 -18.22 -6.10 -2.14
N GLY A 402 -18.51 -5.85 -0.87
CA GLY A 402 -18.15 -4.60 -0.19
C GLY A 402 -16.65 -4.40 -0.02
N THR A 403 -16.22 -3.13 -0.13
CA THR A 403 -14.83 -2.71 0.13
C THR A 403 -14.41 -2.96 1.59
N LEU A 404 -15.30 -2.67 2.54
CA LEU A 404 -15.10 -2.90 3.97
C LEU A 404 -14.92 -4.40 4.29
N GLY A 405 -15.87 -5.24 3.87
CA GLY A 405 -15.80 -6.68 4.08
C GLY A 405 -14.52 -7.29 3.51
N ARG A 406 -14.09 -6.84 2.33
CA ARG A 406 -12.84 -7.32 1.72
C ARG A 406 -11.60 -6.88 2.47
N SER A 407 -11.56 -5.64 2.96
CA SER A 407 -10.42 -5.16 3.76
C SER A 407 -10.26 -5.93 5.07
N LEU A 408 -11.36 -6.24 5.76
CA LEU A 408 -11.34 -7.07 6.97
C LEU A 408 -10.83 -8.48 6.66
N VAL A 409 -11.32 -9.06 5.57
CA VAL A 409 -10.88 -10.37 5.10
C VAL A 409 -9.39 -10.39 4.72
N ASP A 410 -8.89 -9.34 4.05
CA ASP A 410 -7.46 -9.19 3.74
C ASP A 410 -6.62 -9.16 5.04
N ILE A 411 -7.08 -8.44 6.07
CA ILE A 411 -6.40 -8.35 7.36
C ILE A 411 -6.40 -9.72 8.06
N VAL A 412 -7.54 -10.41 8.10
CA VAL A 412 -7.65 -11.73 8.74
C VAL A 412 -6.76 -12.76 8.04
N VAL A 413 -6.76 -12.80 6.71
CA VAL A 413 -5.94 -13.76 5.96
C VAL A 413 -4.44 -13.46 6.13
N THR A 414 -4.04 -12.18 6.12
CA THR A 414 -2.63 -11.81 6.28
C THR A 414 -2.13 -12.04 7.71
N LEU A 415 -2.88 -11.63 8.73
CA LEU A 415 -2.53 -11.88 10.13
C LEU A 415 -2.57 -13.37 10.46
N GLY A 416 -3.57 -14.10 9.96
CA GLY A 416 -3.66 -15.55 10.14
C GLY A 416 -2.46 -16.27 9.55
N ALA A 417 -2.03 -15.90 8.34
CA ALA A 417 -0.84 -16.50 7.72
C ALA A 417 0.46 -16.17 8.48
N MET A 418 0.60 -14.95 9.03
CA MET A 418 1.74 -14.60 9.88
C MET A 418 1.74 -15.38 11.20
N ALA A 419 0.57 -15.53 11.83
CA ALA A 419 0.43 -16.32 13.05
C ALA A 419 0.76 -17.81 12.82
N VAL A 420 0.31 -18.38 11.70
CA VAL A 420 0.64 -19.76 11.30
C VAL A 420 2.14 -19.89 11.03
N TYR A 421 2.79 -18.89 10.43
CA TYR A 421 4.24 -18.90 10.27
C TYR A 421 4.96 -18.88 11.61
N TRP A 422 4.62 -17.98 12.54
CA TRP A 422 5.27 -17.98 13.86
C TRP A 422 5.03 -19.28 14.64
N GLY A 423 3.81 -19.82 14.57
CA GLY A 423 3.47 -21.10 15.16
C GLY A 423 4.24 -22.26 14.51
N GLY A 424 4.36 -22.27 13.19
CA GLY A 424 5.12 -23.26 12.42
C GLY A 424 6.61 -23.19 12.72
N TYR A 425 7.18 -21.99 12.73
CA TYR A 425 8.55 -21.76 13.15
C TYR A 425 8.78 -22.31 14.55
N TRP A 426 7.96 -21.95 15.55
CA TRP A 426 8.05 -22.46 16.92
C TRP A 426 7.98 -24.00 16.96
N LEU A 427 6.99 -24.60 16.29
CA LEU A 427 6.76 -26.04 16.24
C LEU A 427 7.97 -26.81 15.66
N LEU A 428 8.59 -26.27 14.61
CA LEU A 428 9.80 -26.82 14.01
C LEU A 428 11.01 -26.76 14.94
N GLY A 429 11.05 -25.77 15.84
CA GLY A 429 12.09 -25.67 16.86
C GLY A 429 11.91 -26.64 18.01
N THR A 430 10.67 -26.92 18.41
CA THR A 430 10.37 -27.81 19.54
C THR A 430 10.39 -29.28 19.16
N LEU A 431 9.87 -29.63 17.98
CA LEU A 431 9.72 -31.03 17.53
C LEU A 431 10.77 -31.45 16.49
N GLY A 432 11.66 -30.53 16.10
CA GLY A 432 12.59 -30.72 15.00
C GLY A 432 11.94 -30.63 13.61
N LEU A 433 12.78 -30.56 12.58
CA LEU A 433 12.34 -30.30 11.20
C LEU A 433 11.42 -31.39 10.63
N ALA A 434 11.68 -32.66 10.95
CA ALA A 434 10.95 -33.78 10.38
C ALA A 434 9.54 -33.93 10.97
N LEU A 435 9.43 -34.12 12.29
CA LEU A 435 8.13 -34.29 12.96
C LEU A 435 7.34 -32.98 12.99
N GLY A 436 7.99 -31.86 13.34
CA GLY A 436 7.34 -30.55 13.30
C GLY A 436 6.86 -30.16 11.90
N GLY A 437 7.67 -30.45 10.87
CA GLY A 437 7.30 -30.19 9.48
C GLY A 437 6.14 -31.05 9.01
N LEU A 438 6.12 -32.34 9.36
CA LEU A 438 5.03 -33.25 8.98
C LEU A 438 3.70 -32.83 9.62
N VAL A 439 3.70 -32.50 10.92
CA VAL A 439 2.52 -31.99 11.61
C VAL A 439 2.04 -30.69 10.98
N LEU A 440 2.96 -29.75 10.71
CA LEU A 440 2.63 -28.47 10.09
C LEU A 440 2.03 -28.65 8.70
N VAL A 441 2.60 -29.51 7.86
CA VAL A 441 2.07 -29.82 6.52
C VAL A 441 0.65 -30.39 6.62
N ILE A 442 0.44 -31.40 7.47
CA ILE A 442 -0.87 -32.05 7.60
C ILE A 442 -1.93 -31.03 8.00
N VAL A 443 -1.67 -30.23 9.04
CA VAL A 443 -2.64 -29.25 9.54
C VAL A 443 -2.90 -28.14 8.52
N THR A 444 -1.84 -27.55 7.97
CA THR A 444 -1.99 -26.36 7.11
C THR A 444 -2.50 -26.73 5.71
N MET A 445 -2.02 -27.81 5.10
CA MET A 445 -2.49 -28.25 3.78
C MET A 445 -3.89 -28.83 3.81
N SER A 446 -4.26 -29.60 4.84
CA SER A 446 -5.64 -30.10 4.95
C SER A 446 -6.64 -28.94 5.01
N PHE A 447 -6.34 -27.92 5.82
CA PHE A 447 -7.14 -26.70 5.87
C PHE A 447 -7.15 -25.96 4.52
N GLY A 448 -5.98 -25.69 3.94
CA GLY A 448 -5.87 -24.94 2.69
C GLY A 448 -6.57 -25.61 1.50
N LEU A 449 -6.43 -26.93 1.37
CA LEU A 449 -7.09 -27.72 0.32
C LEU A 449 -8.60 -27.79 0.53
N THR A 450 -9.07 -27.97 1.77
CA THR A 450 -10.50 -28.01 2.08
C THR A 450 -11.18 -26.69 1.72
N VAL A 451 -10.58 -25.57 2.14
CA VAL A 451 -11.06 -24.22 1.81
C VAL A 451 -11.05 -24.00 0.30
N TRP A 452 -9.98 -24.43 -0.40
CA TRP A 452 -9.87 -24.32 -1.85
C TRP A 452 -10.95 -25.12 -2.59
N VAL A 453 -11.14 -26.40 -2.26
CA VAL A 453 -12.12 -27.27 -2.93
C VAL A 453 -13.54 -26.78 -2.69
N ALA A 454 -13.85 -26.36 -1.45
CA ALA A 454 -15.13 -25.74 -1.13
C ALA A 454 -15.36 -24.48 -1.98
N ALA A 455 -14.33 -23.63 -2.08
CA ALA A 455 -14.44 -22.41 -2.85
C ALA A 455 -14.53 -22.63 -4.37
N GLN A 456 -13.81 -23.60 -4.89
CA GLN A 456 -13.87 -23.96 -6.29
C GLN A 456 -15.28 -24.42 -6.69
N ARG A 457 -15.90 -25.28 -5.87
CA ARG A 457 -17.27 -25.78 -6.10
C ARG A 457 -18.29 -24.66 -6.05
N GLU A 458 -18.18 -23.79 -5.05
CA GLU A 458 -19.11 -22.67 -4.88
C GLU A 458 -18.96 -21.63 -6.00
N TYR A 459 -17.73 -21.31 -6.41
CA TYR A 459 -17.49 -20.41 -7.55
C TYR A 459 -18.07 -20.95 -8.85
N GLN A 460 -17.94 -22.27 -9.11
CA GLN A 460 -18.50 -22.95 -10.29
C GLN A 460 -20.04 -22.99 -10.33
N ARG A 461 -20.70 -22.82 -9.17
CA ARG A 461 -22.17 -22.81 -9.07
C ARG A 461 -22.75 -21.43 -9.29
N ARG A 462 -21.98 -20.36 -9.04
CA ARG A 462 -22.46 -18.98 -9.17
C ARG A 462 -22.65 -18.60 -10.64
N PRO A 463 -23.66 -17.79 -10.99
CA PRO A 463 -23.72 -17.23 -12.34
C PRO A 463 -22.51 -16.30 -12.57
N PRO A 464 -21.91 -16.30 -13.78
CA PRO A 464 -20.89 -15.32 -14.11
C PRO A 464 -21.52 -13.92 -14.10
N CYS A 465 -20.96 -13.02 -13.30
CA CYS A 465 -21.40 -11.63 -13.21
C CYS A 465 -20.50 -10.76 -14.10
N PHE A 466 -21.11 -10.11 -15.09
CA PHE A 466 -20.44 -9.21 -16.04
C PHE A 466 -20.71 -7.74 -15.76
N ASP A 467 -21.60 -7.45 -14.81
CA ASP A 467 -21.99 -6.09 -14.48
C ASP A 467 -20.80 -5.31 -13.90
N ALA A 468 -20.69 -4.05 -14.28
CA ALA A 468 -19.74 -3.16 -13.66
C ALA A 468 -20.11 -3.01 -12.18
N PRO A 469 -19.12 -2.99 -11.25
CA PRO A 469 -19.42 -2.78 -9.84
C PRO A 469 -20.14 -1.44 -9.66
N LEU A 470 -21.43 -1.51 -9.30
CA LEU A 470 -22.20 -0.36 -8.83
C LEU A 470 -21.56 0.07 -7.52
N THR A 471 -20.98 1.28 -7.52
CA THR A 471 -20.13 1.82 -6.46
C THR A 471 -20.80 1.89 -5.10
#